data_AF-G3XZ07-F1
#
_entry.id   AF-G3XZ07-F1
#
_cell.length_a   1.000
_cell.length_b   1.000
_cell.length_c   1.000
_cell.angle_alpha   90.00
_cell.angle_beta   90.00
_cell.angle_gamma   90.00
#
_symmetry.space_group_name_H-M   'P 1'
#
loop_
_entity.id
_entity.type
_entity.pdbx_description
1 polymer ?
#
loop_
_entity_poly.entity_id
_entity_poly.type
_entity_poly.pdbx_seq_one_letter_code
_entity_poly.pdbx_strand_id
1 'polypeptide(L)'
;MSAVAEFLHLPTTVVRRAPRLSAGISQLTNRPAMPGKLAAISHGKLQREAASQTPDLRRCLGHHNILIRCVKAAQEDNARVMKETYEDDPDLAPTSGESEFPPIRTQITNAVKTMVRNRRTTTADKSS
;
A
#
# COMPACT_ATOMS: atom_id res chain seq x y z
N MET A 1 -59.02 -37.65 -23.97
CA MET A 1 -57.93 -36.66 -24.03
C MET A 1 -57.95 -35.87 -22.73
N SER A 2 -57.01 -36.18 -21.83
CA SER A 2 -56.02 -35.25 -21.26
C SER A 2 -56.66 -33.98 -20.69
N ALA A 3 -56.94 -33.94 -19.39
CA ALA A 3 -56.02 -33.71 -18.27
C ALA A 3 -56.08 -32.24 -17.84
N VAL A 4 -56.47 -32.07 -16.59
CA VAL A 4 -56.63 -30.82 -15.83
C VAL A 4 -55.34 -30.01 -15.89
N ALA A 5 -55.40 -28.82 -16.49
CA ALA A 5 -54.35 -27.82 -16.33
C ALA A 5 -54.83 -26.82 -15.27
N GLU A 6 -54.62 -27.20 -14.01
CA GLU A 6 -54.27 -26.20 -13.01
C GLU A 6 -53.01 -25.48 -13.52
N PHE A 7 -52.96 -24.16 -13.44
CA PHE A 7 -51.84 -23.44 -12.82
C PHE A 7 -52.26 -21.97 -12.69
N LEU A 8 -52.95 -21.73 -11.58
CA LEU A 8 -52.87 -20.53 -10.75
C LEU A 8 -52.14 -19.34 -11.39
N HIS A 9 -52.92 -18.34 -11.82
CA HIS A 9 -52.46 -16.97 -11.87
C HIS A 9 -52.05 -16.54 -10.46
N LEU A 10 -50.75 -16.59 -10.15
CA LEU A 10 -50.20 -16.01 -8.93
C LEU A 10 -49.57 -14.63 -9.21
N PRO A 11 -50.03 -13.56 -8.54
CA PRO A 11 -49.45 -12.24 -8.61
C PRO A 11 -48.35 -12.14 -7.55
N THR A 12 -47.09 -11.84 -7.91
CA THR A 12 -46.15 -11.34 -6.88
C THR A 12 -44.96 -10.61 -7.50
N THR A 13 -45.15 -9.33 -7.80
CA THR A 13 -44.04 -8.38 -7.86
C THR A 13 -43.52 -8.15 -6.43
N VAL A 14 -42.71 -9.08 -5.90
CA VAL A 14 -41.87 -8.76 -4.74
C VAL A 14 -40.64 -8.03 -5.28
N VAL A 15 -40.74 -6.71 -5.34
CA VAL A 15 -39.56 -5.86 -5.32
C VAL A 15 -38.84 -6.20 -4.02
N ARG A 16 -37.76 -7.00 -4.10
CA ARG A 16 -36.84 -7.17 -2.98
C ARG A 16 -36.28 -5.80 -2.67
N ARG A 17 -36.90 -5.12 -1.71
CA ARG A 17 -36.38 -3.90 -1.12
C ARG A 17 -35.13 -4.34 -0.36
N ALA A 18 -33.98 -4.24 -1.01
CA ALA A 18 -32.69 -4.38 -0.34
C ALA A 18 -32.73 -3.45 0.90
N PRO A 19 -32.28 -3.92 2.08
CA PRO A 19 -32.12 -3.04 3.22
C PRO A 19 -31.24 -1.89 2.75
N ARG A 20 -31.81 -0.68 2.67
CA ARG A 20 -31.00 0.52 2.52
C ARG A 20 -30.23 0.61 3.81
N LEU A 21 -28.97 0.15 3.80
CA LEU A 21 -28.00 0.44 4.85
C LEU A 21 -27.84 1.96 4.84
N SER A 22 -28.70 2.62 5.61
CA SER A 22 -28.83 4.06 5.68
C SER A 22 -27.62 4.65 6.40
N ALA A 23 -26.93 5.52 5.69
CA ALA A 23 -26.18 6.67 6.22
C ALA A 23 -24.95 6.43 7.12
N GLY A 24 -24.60 5.21 7.51
CA GLY A 24 -23.40 4.95 8.35
C GLY A 24 -22.08 4.74 7.57
N ILE A 25 -22.17 4.35 6.30
CA ILE A 25 -20.97 3.95 5.51
C ILE A 25 -20.38 5.14 4.73
N SER A 26 -21.15 6.22 4.54
CA SER A 26 -20.77 7.36 3.68
C SER A 26 -19.59 8.17 4.21
N GLN A 27 -19.30 8.13 5.51
CA GLN A 27 -18.21 8.90 6.11
C GLN A 27 -16.83 8.23 5.94
N LEU A 28 -16.78 6.89 5.92
CA LEU A 28 -15.54 6.16 5.62
C LEU A 28 -15.17 6.19 4.13
N THR A 29 -16.15 6.41 3.25
CA THR A 29 -15.95 6.46 1.79
C THR A 29 -15.63 7.86 1.26
N ASN A 30 -15.85 8.92 2.05
CA ASN A 30 -15.60 10.31 1.62
C ASN A 30 -14.17 10.78 1.84
N ARG A 31 -13.31 9.97 2.48
CA ARG A 31 -11.87 10.26 2.51
C ARG A 31 -11.26 9.73 1.21
N PRO A 32 -10.50 10.55 0.44
CA PRO A 32 -9.81 10.04 -0.73
C PRO A 32 -8.99 8.82 -0.31
N ALA A 33 -9.35 7.67 -0.87
CA ALA A 33 -8.73 6.42 -0.49
C ALA A 33 -7.30 6.43 -1.01
N MET A 34 -6.34 6.68 -0.11
CA MET A 34 -4.91 6.75 -0.45
C MET A 34 -4.53 5.49 -1.25
N PRO A 35 -3.98 5.61 -2.47
CA PRO A 35 -3.71 4.46 -3.33
C PRO A 35 -2.93 3.34 -2.63
N GLY A 36 -1.94 3.69 -1.80
CA GLY A 36 -1.18 2.72 -1.00
C GLY A 36 -2.03 1.92 -0.01
N LYS A 37 -3.03 2.53 0.65
CA LYS A 37 -3.95 1.82 1.55
C LYS A 37 -4.85 0.86 0.80
N LEU A 38 -5.35 1.27 -0.37
CA LEU A 38 -6.15 0.39 -1.24
C LEU A 38 -5.32 -0.77 -1.79
N ALA A 39 -4.06 -0.53 -2.16
CA ALA A 39 -3.12 -1.58 -2.56
C ALA A 39 -2.97 -2.64 -1.45
N ALA A 40 -2.70 -2.21 -0.21
CA ALA A 40 -2.58 -3.12 0.92
C ALA A 40 -3.86 -3.96 1.17
N ILE A 41 -5.03 -3.32 1.09
CA ILE A 41 -6.32 -4.01 1.25
C ILE A 41 -6.54 -5.03 0.11
N SER A 42 -6.31 -4.62 -1.14
CA SER A 42 -6.52 -5.51 -2.29
C SER A 42 -5.56 -6.70 -2.26
N HIS A 43 -4.31 -6.48 -1.84
CA HIS A 43 -3.33 -7.54 -1.62
C HIS A 43 -3.78 -8.53 -0.54
N GLY A 44 -4.22 -8.05 0.62
CA GLY A 44 -4.71 -8.92 1.69
C GLY A 44 -5.97 -9.72 1.29
N LYS A 45 -6.86 -9.12 0.49
CA LYS A 45 -8.02 -9.82 -0.07
C LYS A 45 -7.64 -10.87 -1.10
N LEU A 46 -6.69 -10.55 -1.98
CA LEU A 46 -6.14 -11.49 -2.96
C LEU A 46 -5.53 -12.71 -2.26
N GLN A 47 -4.69 -12.48 -1.25
CA GLN A 47 -4.08 -13.56 -0.47
C GLN A 47 -5.12 -14.43 0.23
N ARG A 48 -6.14 -13.81 0.84
CA ARG A 48 -7.21 -14.55 1.52
C ARG A 48 -8.02 -15.41 0.55
N GLU A 49 -8.35 -14.88 -0.63
CA GLU A 49 -9.09 -15.62 -1.66
C GLU A 49 -8.27 -16.78 -2.21
N ALA A 50 -6.99 -16.53 -2.52
CA ALA A 50 -6.07 -17.55 -3.03
C ALA A 50 -5.77 -18.67 -2.03
N ALA A 51 -5.77 -18.35 -0.73
CA ALA A 51 -5.59 -19.33 0.35
C ALA A 51 -6.89 -20.02 0.77
N SER A 52 -8.03 -19.67 0.18
CA SER A 52 -9.31 -20.29 0.50
C SER A 52 -9.38 -21.72 -0.02
N GLN A 53 -10.26 -22.53 0.56
CA GLN A 53 -10.49 -23.91 0.10
C GLN A 53 -11.11 -23.97 -1.30
N THR A 54 -11.80 -22.91 -1.73
CA THR A 54 -12.48 -22.81 -3.02
C THR A 54 -12.18 -21.45 -3.67
N PRO A 55 -10.98 -21.25 -4.21
CA PRO A 55 -10.55 -19.96 -4.74
C PRO A 55 -11.35 -19.54 -5.98
N ASP A 56 -11.95 -18.35 -5.96
CA ASP A 56 -12.57 -17.76 -7.15
C ASP A 56 -11.52 -16.99 -7.98
N LEU A 57 -11.16 -17.54 -9.14
CA LEU A 57 -10.20 -16.93 -10.07
C LEU A 57 -10.63 -15.53 -10.54
N ARG A 58 -11.92 -15.32 -10.78
CA ARG A 58 -12.43 -14.01 -11.21
C ARG A 58 -12.23 -12.98 -10.10
N ARG A 59 -12.42 -13.39 -8.84
CA ARG A 59 -12.20 -12.52 -7.68
C ARG A 59 -10.72 -12.23 -7.46
N CYS A 60 -9.85 -13.22 -7.60
CA CYS A 60 -8.40 -13.05 -7.57
C CYS A 60 -7.93 -12.04 -8.63
N LEU A 61 -8.33 -12.22 -9.88
CA LEU A 61 -7.98 -11.30 -10.97
C LEU A 61 -8.53 -9.89 -10.72
N GLY A 62 -9.73 -9.77 -10.16
CA GLY A 62 -10.31 -8.49 -9.75
C GLY A 62 -9.43 -7.76 -8.73
N HIS A 63 -8.99 -8.44 -7.67
CA HIS A 63 -8.10 -7.87 -6.66
C HIS A 63 -6.72 -7.54 -7.21
N HIS A 64 -6.18 -8.37 -8.09
CA HIS A 64 -4.89 -8.15 -8.73
C HIS A 64 -4.89 -6.91 -9.63
N ASN A 65 -5.93 -6.73 -10.45
CA ASN A 65 -6.07 -5.55 -11.30
C ASN A 65 -6.19 -4.25 -10.49
N ILE A 66 -6.93 -4.27 -9.38
CA ILE A 66 -7.00 -3.13 -8.45
C ILE A 66 -5.63 -2.84 -7.84
N LEU A 67 -4.92 -3.89 -7.39
CA LEU A 67 -3.60 -3.75 -6.79
C LEU A 67 -2.62 -3.05 -7.74
N ILE A 68 -2.52 -3.50 -9.00
CA ILE A 68 -1.64 -2.89 -10.01
C ILE A 68 -1.95 -1.39 -10.18
N ARG A 69 -3.23 -1.04 -10.33
CA ARG A 69 -3.65 0.36 -10.51
C ARG A 69 -3.30 1.22 -9.29
N CYS A 70 -3.51 0.70 -8.09
CA CYS A 70 -3.20 1.40 -6.85
C CYS A 70 -1.69 1.60 -6.66
N VAL A 71 -0.88 0.59 -6.98
CA VAL A 71 0.60 0.70 -6.93
C VAL A 71 1.09 1.75 -7.93
N LYS A 72 0.57 1.71 -9.16
CA LYS A 72 0.92 2.70 -10.19
C LYS A 72 0.56 4.13 -9.75
N ALA A 73 -0.66 4.32 -9.25
CA ALA A 73 -1.10 5.63 -8.76
C ALA A 73 -0.25 6.11 -7.57
N ALA A 74 0.08 5.22 -6.62
CA ALA A 74 0.97 5.58 -5.52
C ALA A 74 2.38 5.98 -6.00
N GLN A 75 2.90 5.31 -7.02
CA GLN A 75 4.20 5.64 -7.59
C GLN A 75 4.18 6.99 -8.31
N GLU A 76 3.11 7.28 -9.05
CA GLU A 76 2.91 8.58 -9.69
C GLU A 76 2.77 9.71 -8.66
N ASP A 77 2.00 9.50 -7.59
CA ASP A 77 1.86 10.47 -6.50
C ASP A 77 3.21 10.77 -5.85
N ASN A 78 4.02 9.73 -5.56
CA ASN A 78 5.38 9.91 -5.03
C ASN A 78 6.29 10.65 -6.03
N ALA A 79 6.22 10.33 -7.33
CA ALA A 79 7.00 11.01 -8.35
C ALA A 79 6.62 12.49 -8.49
N ARG A 80 5.33 12.83 -8.37
CA ARG A 80 4.85 14.21 -8.32
C ARG A 80 5.41 14.96 -7.13
N VAL A 81 5.33 14.37 -5.93
CA VAL A 81 5.88 14.95 -4.70
C VAL A 81 7.40 15.14 -4.82
N MET A 82 8.13 14.14 -5.33
CA MET A 82 9.58 14.26 -5.52
C MET A 82 9.93 15.38 -6.50
N LYS A 83 9.20 15.49 -7.62
CA LYS A 83 9.40 16.56 -8.59
C LYS A 83 9.17 17.93 -7.96
N GLU A 84 8.07 18.10 -7.23
CA GLU A 84 7.73 19.37 -6.55
C GLU A 84 8.71 19.71 -5.42
N THR A 85 9.29 18.70 -4.76
CA THR A 85 10.19 18.91 -3.61
C THR A 85 11.65 19.16 -4.00
N TYR A 86 12.12 18.57 -5.11
CA TYR A 86 13.56 18.52 -5.43
C TYR A 86 13.94 19.12 -6.78
N GLU A 87 13.03 19.21 -7.76
CA GLU A 87 13.38 19.66 -9.12
C GLU A 87 13.16 21.17 -9.36
N ASP A 88 12.58 21.90 -8.40
CA ASP A 88 12.45 23.37 -8.43
C ASP A 88 13.57 24.09 -7.63
N ASP A 89 14.55 23.35 -7.08
CA ASP A 89 15.69 23.94 -6.38
C ASP A 89 16.95 23.90 -7.27
N PRO A 90 17.36 25.01 -7.91
CA PRO A 90 18.51 25.05 -8.82
C PRO A 90 19.84 24.69 -8.14
N ASP A 91 19.89 24.65 -6.80
CA ASP A 91 21.06 24.27 -6.01
C ASP A 91 21.18 22.74 -5.78
N LEU A 92 20.20 21.93 -6.23
CA LEU A 92 20.19 20.47 -6.07
C LEU A 92 20.42 19.69 -7.37
N ALA A 93 20.75 20.36 -8.48
CA ALA A 93 21.27 19.68 -9.65
C ALA A 93 22.51 18.86 -9.23
N PRO A 94 22.59 17.55 -9.56
CA PRO A 94 23.76 16.77 -9.21
C PRO A 94 24.90 17.28 -10.07
N THR A 95 25.63 18.28 -9.57
CA THR A 95 26.96 18.60 -10.08
C THR A 95 27.74 17.32 -9.88
N SER A 96 28.08 16.65 -10.98
CA SER A 96 29.09 15.60 -11.03
C SER A 96 30.45 16.21 -10.70
N GLY A 97 30.57 16.77 -9.50
CA GLY A 97 31.81 17.13 -8.87
C GLY A 97 32.24 15.91 -8.08
N GLU A 98 33.41 15.39 -8.42
CA GLU A 98 34.18 14.52 -7.55
C GLU A 98 34.17 15.04 -6.11
N SER A 99 33.29 14.46 -5.28
CA SER A 99 33.23 14.80 -3.87
C SER A 99 34.53 14.31 -3.23
N GLU A 100 35.42 15.25 -2.94
CA GLU A 100 36.68 15.06 -2.20
C GLU A 100 36.46 14.41 -0.81
N PHE A 101 35.21 14.41 -0.34
CA PHE A 101 34.81 13.76 0.90
C PHE A 101 34.36 12.31 0.68
N PRO A 102 34.85 11.36 1.49
CA PRO A 102 34.41 9.98 1.40
C PRO A 102 32.91 9.87 1.67
N PRO A 103 32.22 8.89 1.06
CA PRO A 103 30.77 8.73 1.21
C PRO A 103 30.32 8.75 2.67
N ILE A 104 29.14 9.34 2.94
CA ILE A 104 28.59 9.52 4.31
C ILE A 104 28.63 8.21 5.12
N ARG A 105 28.33 7.07 4.47
CA ARG A 105 28.42 5.73 5.09
C ARG A 105 29.81 5.42 5.65
N THR A 106 30.87 5.81 4.96
CA THR A 106 32.27 5.62 5.35
C THR A 106 32.63 6.53 6.52
N GLN A 107 32.18 7.79 6.50
CA GLN A 107 32.40 8.74 7.59
C GLN A 107 31.75 8.28 8.90
N ILE A 108 30.48 7.83 8.83
CA ILE A 108 29.76 7.28 9.99
C ILE A 108 30.49 6.05 10.53
N THR A 109 30.91 5.14 9.64
CA THR A 109 31.60 3.91 10.05
C THR A 109 32.92 4.22 10.73
N ASN A 110 33.70 5.16 10.20
CA ASN A 110 34.96 5.58 10.79
C ASN A 110 34.75 6.27 12.15
N ALA A 111 33.76 7.15 12.27
CA ALA A 111 33.41 7.78 13.54
C ALA A 111 33.02 6.76 14.61
N VAL A 112 32.14 5.80 14.27
CA VAL A 112 31.73 4.72 15.17
C VAL A 112 32.92 3.85 15.56
N LYS A 113 33.80 3.53 14.60
CA LYS A 113 35.02 2.73 14.86
C LYS A 113 35.96 3.45 15.84
N THR A 114 36.14 4.76 15.70
CA THR A 114 36.92 5.58 16.63
C THR A 114 36.26 5.64 18.00
N MET A 115 34.95 5.82 18.08
CA MET A 115 34.21 5.84 19.35
C MET A 115 34.33 4.51 20.11
N VAL A 116 34.25 3.37 19.42
CA VAL A 116 34.41 2.04 20.05
C VAL A 116 35.85 1.83 20.54
N ARG A 117 36.85 2.28 19.75
CA ARG A 117 38.26 2.19 20.15
C ARG A 117 38.53 3.00 21.42
N ASN A 118 38.03 4.23 21.49
CA ASN A 118 38.23 5.10 22.64
C ASN A 118 37.47 4.62 23.88
N ARG A 119 36.32 3.97 23.72
CA ARG A 119 35.62 3.33 24.86
C ARG A 119 36.45 2.20 25.48
N ARG A 120 37.12 1.39 24.66
CA ARG A 120 37.97 0.28 25.15
C ARG A 120 39.20 0.76 25.91
N THR A 121 39.78 1.90 25.52
CA THR A 121 40.91 2.50 26.25
C THR A 121 40.46 3.09 27.58
N THR A 122 39.29 3.74 27.66
CA THR A 122 38.76 4.27 28.93
C THR A 122 38.33 3.21 29.94
N THR A 123 38.05 1.97 29.50
CA THR A 123 37.74 0.84 30.40
C THR A 123 38.98 0.08 30.85
N ALA A 124 40.12 0.22 30.15
CA ALA A 124 41.38 -0.44 30.51
C ALA A 124 42.15 0.32 31.61
N ASP A 125 42.03 1.65 31.67
CA ASP A 125 42.68 2.50 32.69
C ASP A 125 41.99 2.48 34.07
N LYS A 126 40.83 1.82 34.21
CA LYS A 126 40.10 1.70 35.50
C LYS A 126 40.38 0.38 36.25
N SER A 127 41.30 -0.45 35.75
CA SER A 127 41.62 -1.76 36.32
C SER A 127 43.12 -1.95 36.66
N SER A 128 43.82 -0.87 37.02
CA SER A 128 45.15 -0.92 37.65
C SER A 128 45.16 -0.18 38.97
#